data_AF-U1GWW3-F1
#
_entry.id   AF-U1GWW3-F1
#
_cell.length_a   1.000
_cell.length_b   1.000
_cell.length_c   1.000
_cell.angle_alpha   90.00
_cell.angle_beta   90.00
_cell.angle_gamma   90.00
#
_symmetry.space_group_name_H-M   'P 1'
#
loop_
_entity.id
_entity.type
_entity.pdbx_description
1 polymer ?
#
loop_
_entity_poly.entity_id
_entity_poly.type
_entity_poly.pdbx_seq_one_letter_code
_entity_poly.pdbx_strand_id
1 'polypeptide(L)'
;MNTEMAYMLGMICGNGEIQRTSVNTIISIEIPHKKLETEEVHDVKLYVKASIADIRKTIEPLIGAGLDFIQNYSSTVLSFTKPNTDYLIREINRFIGNAVSHNDISIHEDIFECSVDERRQFLKGFADVTGYIRRSNAYFHKYEHRVYLEIPHNWQMVIDICNLLKSTDIPVQTIDWAHPNMRDGDLKKYKAGQVNFWKKEHQVKIWANEFNPIGFGIIHKQQALDMFSDELIAAYRKLGKDLKKKTHKYFWESKRKLNKIKPPHPGEDDDFIPITIRGKHFNSWTEIARELGYHE
;
A
#
# COMPACT_ATOMS: atom_id res chain seq x y z
N MET A 1 -19.99 -2.11 8.11
CA MET A 1 -19.99 -2.42 6.66
C MET A 1 -19.90 -3.95 6.52
N ASN A 2 -19.91 -4.57 5.33
CA ASN A 2 -19.54 -5.99 5.21
C ASN A 2 -18.10 -6.14 4.71
N THR A 3 -17.53 -7.34 4.88
CA THR A 3 -16.14 -7.65 4.55
C THR A 3 -15.81 -7.49 3.07
N GLU A 4 -16.76 -7.84 2.20
CA GLU A 4 -16.63 -7.75 0.75
C GLU A 4 -16.54 -6.28 0.32
N MET A 5 -17.36 -5.40 0.93
CA MET A 5 -17.37 -3.98 0.62
C MET A 5 -16.08 -3.33 1.12
N ALA A 6 -15.63 -3.72 2.31
CA ALA A 6 -14.34 -3.28 2.84
C ALA A 6 -13.19 -3.62 1.88
N TYR A 7 -13.15 -4.88 1.42
CA TYR A 7 -12.17 -5.36 0.44
C TYR A 7 -12.22 -4.55 -0.86
N MET A 8 -13.41 -4.35 -1.45
CA MET A 8 -13.59 -3.58 -2.67
C MET A 8 -13.16 -2.12 -2.50
N LEU A 9 -13.51 -1.46 -1.39
CA LEU A 9 -13.08 -0.10 -1.09
C LEU A 9 -11.55 0.00 -0.96
N GLY A 10 -10.91 -0.99 -0.34
CA GLY A 10 -9.46 -1.09 -0.28
C GLY A 10 -8.82 -1.12 -1.67
N MET A 11 -9.38 -1.93 -2.58
CA MET A 11 -8.92 -2.00 -3.97
C MET A 11 -9.11 -0.66 -4.71
N ILE A 12 -10.25 0.00 -4.53
CA ILE A 12 -10.53 1.32 -5.13
C ILE A 12 -9.56 2.39 -4.58
N CYS A 13 -9.32 2.41 -3.26
CA CYS A 13 -8.39 3.36 -2.65
C CYS A 13 -6.94 3.12 -3.09
N GLY A 14 -6.59 1.88 -3.43
CA GLY A 14 -5.25 1.52 -3.86
C GLY A 14 -4.92 1.96 -5.27
N ASN A 15 -5.74 1.57 -6.25
CA ASN A 15 -5.48 1.76 -7.69
C ASN A 15 -6.78 2.01 -8.48
N GLY A 16 -7.79 2.62 -7.86
CA GLY A 16 -9.08 2.91 -8.48
C GLY A 16 -9.10 4.20 -9.30
N GLU A 17 -9.92 4.18 -10.34
CA GLU A 17 -10.34 5.32 -11.16
C GLU A 17 -11.88 5.35 -11.19
N ILE A 18 -12.47 6.52 -11.03
CA ILE A 18 -13.92 6.73 -10.92
C ILE A 18 -14.37 7.75 -11.95
N GLN A 19 -15.10 7.26 -12.96
CA GLN A 19 -15.70 8.09 -13.99
C GLN A 19 -17.20 8.22 -13.75
N ARG A 20 -17.65 9.43 -13.40
CA ARG A 20 -19.08 9.75 -13.19
C ARG A 20 -19.63 10.41 -14.44
N THR A 21 -20.61 9.77 -15.07
CA THR A 21 -21.37 10.34 -16.21
C THR A 21 -22.71 10.88 -15.71
N SER A 22 -23.54 11.43 -16.60
CA SER A 22 -24.88 11.93 -16.24
C SER A 22 -25.82 10.84 -15.70
N VAL A 23 -25.62 9.58 -16.09
CA VAL A 23 -26.53 8.47 -15.76
C VAL A 23 -25.86 7.34 -14.99
N ASN A 24 -24.57 7.08 -15.25
CA ASN A 24 -23.82 5.95 -14.73
C ASN A 24 -22.49 6.37 -14.12
N THR A 25 -22.02 5.58 -13.15
CA THR A 25 -20.66 5.63 -12.63
C THR A 25 -19.92 4.37 -13.07
N ILE A 26 -18.71 4.56 -13.60
CA ILE A 26 -17.80 3.50 -14.00
C ILE A 26 -16.65 3.51 -12.99
N ILE A 27 -16.40 2.36 -12.40
CA ILE A 27 -15.28 2.15 -11.49
C ILE A 27 -14.32 1.19 -12.15
N SER A 28 -13.06 1.58 -12.24
CA SER A 28 -11.98 0.78 -12.82
C SER A 28 -10.87 0.63 -11.78
N ILE A 29 -10.30 -0.57 -11.66
CA ILE A 29 -9.25 -0.88 -10.69
C ILE A 29 -8.10 -1.55 -11.44
N GLU A 30 -6.93 -0.92 -11.41
CA GLU A 30 -5.75 -1.46 -12.07
C GLU A 30 -4.95 -2.40 -11.15
N ILE A 31 -4.60 -3.58 -11.65
CA ILE A 31 -3.72 -4.56 -11.04
C ILE A 31 -2.46 -4.68 -11.90
N PRO A 32 -1.35 -4.01 -11.54
CA PRO A 32 -0.16 -4.00 -12.37
C PRO A 32 0.58 -5.35 -12.32
N HIS A 33 1.04 -5.83 -13.48
CA HIS A 33 1.73 -7.11 -13.63
C HIS A 33 3.11 -7.12 -13.00
N LYS A 34 3.80 -5.96 -12.98
CA LYS A 34 5.03 -5.77 -12.21
C LYS A 34 4.85 -6.15 -10.73
N LYS A 35 3.62 -6.08 -10.20
CA LYS A 35 3.29 -6.51 -8.82
C LYS A 35 3.14 -8.02 -8.64
N LEU A 36 3.28 -8.81 -9.70
CA LEU A 36 3.11 -10.26 -9.73
C LEU A 36 4.40 -11.01 -10.08
N GLU A 37 5.44 -10.33 -10.59
CA GLU A 37 6.73 -10.94 -10.88
C GLU A 37 7.48 -11.30 -9.59
N THR A 38 7.69 -12.59 -9.36
CA THR A 38 8.59 -13.10 -8.31
C THR A 38 9.59 -14.07 -8.95
N GLU A 39 10.71 -14.33 -8.28
CA GLU A 39 11.76 -15.24 -8.77
C GLU A 39 11.24 -16.66 -9.07
N GLU A 40 10.09 -17.03 -8.51
CA GLU A 40 9.47 -18.37 -8.63
C GLU A 40 8.29 -18.39 -9.63
N VAL A 41 7.93 -17.23 -10.19
CA VAL A 41 6.74 -17.05 -11.04
C VAL A 41 7.14 -16.65 -12.46
N HIS A 42 7.12 -17.62 -13.37
CA HIS A 42 7.57 -17.43 -14.76
C HIS A 42 6.45 -17.09 -15.77
N ASP A 43 5.16 -17.30 -15.45
CA ASP A 43 4.05 -17.09 -16.39
C ASP A 43 2.96 -16.13 -15.85
N VAL A 44 3.31 -14.85 -15.72
CA VAL A 44 2.47 -13.76 -15.20
C VAL A 44 1.03 -13.77 -15.72
N LYS A 45 0.78 -14.21 -16.97
CA LYS A 45 -0.57 -14.24 -17.56
C LYS A 45 -1.50 -15.26 -16.90
N LEU A 46 -0.97 -16.43 -16.51
CA LEU A 46 -1.72 -17.45 -15.78
C LEU A 46 -2.12 -16.95 -14.38
N TYR A 47 -1.22 -16.18 -13.73
CA TYR A 47 -1.43 -15.62 -12.38
C TYR A 47 -2.50 -14.56 -12.37
N VAL A 48 -2.52 -13.69 -13.38
CA VAL A 48 -3.59 -12.70 -13.57
C VAL A 48 -4.94 -13.40 -13.66
N LYS A 49 -5.05 -14.46 -14.47
CA LYS A 49 -6.31 -15.19 -14.63
C LYS A 49 -6.78 -15.84 -13.33
N ALA A 50 -5.87 -16.42 -12.54
CA ALA A 50 -6.17 -16.97 -11.23
C ALA A 50 -6.62 -15.88 -10.24
N SER A 51 -5.90 -14.76 -10.19
CA SER A 51 -6.20 -13.60 -9.34
C SER A 51 -7.58 -13.01 -9.63
N ILE A 52 -7.96 -12.93 -10.91
CA ILE A 52 -9.29 -12.45 -11.32
C ILE A 52 -10.39 -13.35 -10.74
N ALA A 53 -10.21 -14.67 -10.74
CA ALA A 53 -11.22 -15.59 -10.22
C ALA A 53 -11.45 -15.40 -8.71
N ASP A 54 -10.37 -15.22 -7.94
CA ASP A 54 -10.44 -15.00 -6.49
C ASP A 54 -11.08 -13.64 -6.14
N ILE A 55 -10.68 -12.59 -6.86
CA ILE A 55 -11.26 -11.26 -6.69
C ILE A 55 -12.74 -11.29 -7.04
N ARG A 56 -13.12 -11.88 -8.18
CA ARG A 56 -14.52 -12.02 -8.62
C ARG A 56 -15.38 -12.69 -7.57
N LYS A 57 -14.91 -13.80 -6.99
CA LYS A 57 -15.62 -14.51 -5.93
C LYS A 57 -15.96 -13.60 -4.73
N THR A 58 -15.10 -12.60 -4.46
CA THR A 58 -15.29 -11.65 -3.36
C THR A 58 -16.19 -10.48 -3.75
N ILE A 59 -16.00 -9.88 -4.93
CA ILE A 59 -16.68 -8.61 -5.28
C ILE A 59 -17.94 -8.78 -6.14
N GLU A 60 -18.07 -9.85 -6.92
CA GLU A 60 -19.26 -10.09 -7.75
C GLU A 60 -20.57 -10.16 -6.95
N PRO A 61 -20.61 -10.76 -5.74
CA PRO A 61 -21.82 -10.76 -4.93
C PRO A 61 -22.35 -9.36 -4.59
N LEU A 62 -21.47 -8.35 -4.50
CA LEU A 62 -21.86 -6.96 -4.27
C LEU A 62 -22.33 -6.27 -5.54
N ILE A 63 -21.66 -6.54 -6.66
CA ILE A 63 -21.90 -5.87 -7.93
C ILE A 63 -23.19 -6.42 -8.57
N GLY A 64 -23.54 -7.69 -8.36
CA GLY A 64 -24.82 -8.28 -8.78
C GLY A 64 -24.91 -8.68 -10.26
N ALA A 65 -24.12 -8.07 -11.17
CA ALA A 65 -23.76 -8.61 -12.50
C ALA A 65 -22.77 -7.68 -13.23
N GLY A 66 -21.76 -8.27 -13.89
CA GLY A 66 -20.91 -7.61 -14.89
C GLY A 66 -19.64 -6.96 -14.34
N LEU A 67 -18.67 -7.78 -13.91
CA LEU A 67 -17.28 -7.34 -13.80
C LEU A 67 -16.59 -7.60 -15.14
N ASP A 68 -16.24 -6.53 -15.83
CA ASP A 68 -15.42 -6.57 -17.03
C ASP A 68 -13.94 -6.62 -16.63
N PHE A 69 -13.13 -7.22 -17.50
CA PHE A 69 -11.69 -7.16 -17.33
C PHE A 69 -10.98 -6.99 -18.67
N ILE A 70 -9.99 -6.11 -18.68
CA ILE A 70 -9.11 -5.87 -19.83
C ILE A 70 -7.70 -6.22 -19.38
N GLN A 71 -7.09 -7.20 -20.05
CA GLN A 71 -5.71 -7.57 -19.80
C GLN A 71 -4.80 -6.87 -20.82
N ASN A 72 -3.95 -5.98 -20.33
CA ASN A 72 -2.90 -5.33 -21.10
C ASN A 72 -1.57 -6.07 -20.93
N TYR A 73 -0.51 -5.60 -21.57
CA TYR A 73 0.83 -6.19 -21.41
C TYR A 73 1.34 -6.05 -19.96
N SER A 74 1.14 -4.88 -19.35
CA SER A 74 1.74 -4.50 -18.06
C SER A 74 0.76 -4.47 -16.89
N SER A 75 -0.55 -4.63 -17.13
CA SER A 75 -1.57 -4.58 -16.09
C SER A 75 -2.87 -5.23 -16.52
N THR A 76 -3.72 -5.52 -15.54
CA THR A 76 -5.10 -5.93 -15.75
C THR A 76 -6.02 -4.92 -15.10
N VAL A 77 -7.00 -4.45 -15.83
CA VAL A 77 -8.01 -3.52 -15.32
C VAL A 77 -9.30 -4.29 -15.10
N LEU A 78 -9.80 -4.27 -13.88
CA LEU A 78 -11.14 -4.74 -13.53
C LEU A 78 -12.08 -3.53 -13.56
N SER A 79 -13.26 -3.66 -14.14
CA SER A 79 -14.22 -2.56 -14.14
C SER A 79 -15.66 -3.03 -14.01
N PHE A 80 -16.51 -2.16 -13.48
CA PHE A 80 -17.94 -2.34 -13.49
C PHE A 80 -18.64 -0.99 -13.67
N THR A 81 -19.83 -1.05 -14.26
CA THR A 81 -20.66 0.14 -14.50
C THR A 81 -21.99 -0.02 -13.80
N LYS A 82 -22.43 1.01 -13.09
CA LYS A 82 -23.71 1.03 -12.39
C LYS A 82 -24.41 2.38 -12.55
N PRO A 83 -25.76 2.42 -12.52
CA PRO A 83 -26.50 3.67 -12.44
C PRO A 83 -26.06 4.50 -11.25
N ASN A 84 -26.04 5.82 -11.39
CA ASN A 84 -25.68 6.74 -10.30
C ASN A 84 -26.60 6.58 -9.06
N THR A 85 -27.82 6.09 -9.27
CA THR A 85 -28.80 5.84 -8.20
C THR A 85 -28.62 4.50 -7.50
N ASP A 86 -27.75 3.61 -8.00
CA ASP A 86 -27.48 2.31 -7.39
C ASP A 86 -26.92 2.52 -5.97
N TYR A 87 -27.43 1.75 -5.02
CA TYR A 87 -27.03 1.84 -3.62
C TYR A 87 -25.52 1.66 -3.44
N LEU A 88 -24.91 0.73 -4.19
CA LEU A 88 -23.48 0.49 -4.14
C LEU A 88 -22.68 1.73 -4.53
N ILE A 89 -23.09 2.43 -5.60
CA ILE A 89 -22.42 3.66 -6.05
C ILE A 89 -22.57 4.78 -5.02
N ARG A 90 -23.75 4.89 -4.39
CA ARG A 90 -23.97 5.86 -3.31
C ARG A 90 -23.05 5.60 -2.12
N GLU A 91 -22.91 4.35 -1.69
CA GLU A 91 -22.02 3.97 -0.60
C GLU A 91 -20.55 4.19 -0.97
N ILE A 92 -20.11 3.80 -2.17
CA ILE A 92 -18.74 4.08 -2.62
C ILE A 92 -18.46 5.59 -2.56
N ASN A 93 -19.32 6.41 -3.18
CA ASN A 93 -19.18 7.87 -3.15
C ASN A 93 -19.21 8.47 -1.74
N ARG A 94 -19.93 7.85 -0.81
CA ARG A 94 -19.91 8.25 0.61
C ARG A 94 -18.51 8.09 1.21
N PHE A 95 -17.81 6.99 0.89
CA PHE A 95 -16.48 6.69 1.41
C PHE A 95 -15.33 7.40 0.68
N ILE A 96 -15.44 7.65 -0.64
CA ILE A 96 -14.35 8.27 -1.42
C ILE A 96 -14.61 9.73 -1.80
N GLY A 97 -15.78 10.25 -1.46
CA GLY A 97 -16.23 11.60 -1.83
C GLY A 97 -16.26 11.82 -3.34
N ASN A 98 -15.72 12.97 -3.77
CA ASN A 98 -15.67 13.38 -5.18
C ASN A 98 -14.36 12.99 -5.89
N ALA A 99 -13.51 12.18 -5.26
CA ALA A 99 -12.26 11.75 -5.87
C ALA A 99 -12.52 11.01 -7.19
N VAL A 100 -11.65 11.24 -8.17
CA VAL A 100 -11.70 10.62 -9.50
C VAL A 100 -10.61 9.58 -9.70
N SER A 101 -9.53 9.63 -8.91
CA SER A 101 -8.41 8.71 -8.96
C SER A 101 -7.86 8.42 -7.56
N HIS A 102 -7.19 7.28 -7.38
CA HIS A 102 -6.45 6.92 -6.17
C HIS A 102 -5.42 7.96 -5.71
N ASN A 103 -4.96 8.85 -6.58
CA ASN A 103 -4.06 9.94 -6.22
C ASN A 103 -4.73 10.97 -5.28
N ASP A 104 -6.06 11.05 -5.31
CA ASP A 104 -6.84 12.09 -4.63
C ASP A 104 -7.81 11.53 -3.57
N ILE A 105 -7.95 10.20 -3.48
CA ILE A 105 -8.83 9.57 -2.49
C ILE A 105 -8.26 9.79 -1.09
N SER A 106 -9.13 10.13 -0.14
CA SER A 106 -8.85 10.10 1.30
C SER A 106 -9.77 9.07 1.95
N ILE A 107 -9.25 8.32 2.91
CA ILE A 107 -10.04 7.30 3.61
C ILE A 107 -11.01 8.00 4.57
N HIS A 108 -12.32 7.79 4.37
CA HIS A 108 -13.35 8.31 5.27
C HIS A 108 -13.20 7.75 6.70
N GLU A 109 -13.49 8.58 7.70
CA GLU A 109 -13.33 8.27 9.14
C GLU A 109 -14.09 7.00 9.58
N ASP A 110 -15.30 6.76 9.07
CA ASP A 110 -16.07 5.52 9.24
C ASP A 110 -15.27 4.22 9.01
N ILE A 111 -14.28 4.20 8.13
CA ILE A 111 -13.46 3.00 7.92
C ILE A 111 -12.66 2.65 9.18
N PHE A 112 -12.23 3.66 9.94
CA PHE A 112 -11.51 3.47 11.20
C PHE A 112 -12.42 2.98 12.33
N GLU A 113 -13.72 3.25 12.23
CA GLU A 113 -14.76 2.80 13.16
C GLU A 113 -15.29 1.39 12.85
N CYS A 114 -14.98 0.85 11.67
CA CYS A 114 -15.36 -0.50 11.29
C CYS A 114 -14.70 -1.57 12.17
N SER A 115 -15.26 -2.78 12.14
CA SER A 115 -14.70 -3.93 12.86
C SER A 115 -13.23 -4.18 12.48
N VAL A 116 -12.46 -4.84 13.36
CA VAL A 116 -11.06 -5.22 13.05
C VAL A 116 -11.00 -6.07 11.77
N ASP A 117 -11.96 -6.96 11.57
CA ASP A 117 -12.01 -7.83 10.40
C ASP A 117 -12.32 -7.04 9.12
N GLU A 118 -13.26 -6.09 9.16
CA GLU A 118 -13.52 -5.18 8.03
C GLU A 118 -12.28 -4.34 7.68
N ARG A 119 -11.59 -3.78 8.68
CA ARG A 119 -10.35 -3.01 8.45
C ARG A 119 -9.24 -3.87 7.86
N ARG A 120 -9.10 -5.13 8.30
CA ARG A 120 -8.17 -6.10 7.70
C ARG A 120 -8.55 -6.43 6.26
N GLN A 121 -9.83 -6.59 5.95
CA GLN A 121 -10.28 -6.83 4.57
C GLN A 121 -10.04 -5.61 3.67
N PHE A 122 -10.24 -4.40 4.19
CA PHE A 122 -9.85 -3.17 3.49
C PHE A 122 -8.36 -3.17 3.16
N LEU A 123 -7.50 -3.42 4.16
CA LEU A 123 -6.05 -3.48 3.97
C LEU A 123 -5.64 -4.59 3.00
N LYS A 124 -6.35 -5.72 3.00
CA LYS A 124 -6.16 -6.84 2.09
C LYS A 124 -6.44 -6.45 0.63
N GLY A 125 -7.58 -5.81 0.37
CA GLY A 125 -7.92 -5.31 -0.96
C GLY A 125 -6.95 -4.24 -1.44
N PHE A 126 -6.55 -3.33 -0.56
CA PHE A 126 -5.52 -2.33 -0.85
C PHE A 126 -4.18 -3.00 -1.21
N ALA A 127 -3.75 -4.01 -0.45
CA ALA A 127 -2.50 -4.73 -0.68
C ALA A 127 -2.52 -5.63 -1.93
N ASP A 128 -3.67 -6.17 -2.33
CA ASP A 128 -3.76 -6.93 -3.57
C ASP A 128 -3.45 -6.07 -4.79
N VAL A 129 -3.80 -4.78 -4.76
CA VAL A 129 -3.55 -3.86 -5.89
C VAL A 129 -2.30 -2.99 -5.71
N THR A 130 -1.80 -2.78 -4.49
CA THR A 130 -0.60 -1.95 -4.21
C THR A 130 0.62 -2.70 -3.71
N GLY A 131 0.41 -3.92 -3.19
CA GLY A 131 1.39 -4.66 -2.40
C GLY A 131 2.27 -5.59 -3.22
N TYR A 132 3.51 -5.72 -2.75
CA TYR A 132 4.56 -6.56 -3.32
C TYR A 132 5.24 -7.38 -2.25
N ILE A 133 5.52 -8.62 -2.58
CA ILE A 133 6.38 -9.47 -1.79
C ILE A 133 7.25 -10.32 -2.71
N ARG A 134 8.57 -10.27 -2.49
CA ARG A 134 9.58 -10.95 -3.30
C ARG A 134 10.87 -11.05 -2.49
N ARG A 135 11.76 -11.95 -2.89
CA ARG A 135 13.03 -12.21 -2.18
C ARG A 135 13.90 -10.94 -2.03
N SER A 136 13.89 -10.05 -3.02
CA SER A 136 14.63 -8.78 -2.97
C SER A 136 14.03 -7.73 -2.01
N ASN A 137 12.84 -7.97 -1.45
CA ASN A 137 12.26 -7.12 -0.40
C ASN A 137 12.82 -7.45 1.01
N ALA A 138 13.87 -8.26 1.09
CA ALA A 138 14.64 -8.46 2.31
C ALA A 138 15.16 -7.12 2.89
N TYR A 139 15.33 -7.08 4.21
CA TYR A 139 15.91 -5.94 4.91
C TYR A 139 17.44 -5.98 4.85
N PHE A 140 18.11 -6.25 5.97
CA PHE A 140 19.57 -6.35 6.01
C PHE A 140 20.01 -7.80 5.80
N HIS A 141 19.34 -8.74 6.47
CA HIS A 141 19.55 -10.15 6.27
C HIS A 141 18.60 -10.71 5.21
N LYS A 142 19.07 -11.68 4.42
CA LYS A 142 18.30 -12.28 3.32
C LYS A 142 17.00 -12.97 3.75
N TYR A 143 16.87 -13.35 5.03
CA TYR A 143 15.68 -13.96 5.62
C TYR A 143 14.71 -12.93 6.23
N GLU A 144 15.09 -11.66 6.33
CA GLU A 144 14.27 -10.59 6.92
C GLU A 144 13.34 -9.98 5.85
N HIS A 145 12.36 -10.76 5.39
CA HIS A 145 11.45 -10.39 4.31
C HIS A 145 10.36 -9.41 4.71
N ARG A 146 9.94 -8.57 3.76
CA ARG A 146 8.95 -7.51 3.97
C ARG A 146 7.95 -7.42 2.82
N VAL A 147 6.73 -7.06 3.18
CA VAL A 147 5.69 -6.60 2.25
C VAL A 147 5.88 -5.10 2.03
N TYR A 148 5.89 -4.67 0.77
CA TYR A 148 5.93 -3.25 0.39
C TYR A 148 4.58 -2.87 -0.20
N LEU A 149 3.93 -1.85 0.36
CA LEU A 149 2.77 -1.21 -0.25
C LEU A 149 3.25 0.06 -0.96
N GLU A 150 3.08 0.11 -2.29
CA GLU A 150 3.46 1.28 -3.09
C GLU A 150 2.28 2.24 -3.27
N ILE A 151 2.48 3.51 -2.91
CA ILE A 151 1.45 4.55 -2.94
C ILE A 151 2.00 5.74 -3.75
N PRO A 152 1.65 5.88 -5.04
CA PRO A 152 2.05 7.03 -5.85
C PRO A 152 1.34 8.30 -5.39
N HIS A 153 2.07 9.42 -5.32
CA HIS A 153 1.58 10.80 -5.12
C HIS A 153 0.78 11.12 -3.83
N ASN A 154 -0.04 10.22 -3.32
CA ASN A 154 -0.99 10.47 -2.25
C ASN A 154 -0.34 10.32 -0.86
N TRP A 155 0.17 11.44 -0.32
CA TRP A 155 0.83 11.48 0.98
C TRP A 155 -0.13 11.19 2.14
N GLN A 156 -1.38 11.63 2.03
CA GLN A 156 -2.39 11.39 3.08
C GLN A 156 -2.75 9.90 3.15
N MET A 157 -2.94 9.24 2.01
CA MET A 157 -3.19 7.80 1.97
C MET A 157 -2.10 6.98 2.65
N VAL A 158 -0.82 7.40 2.56
CA VAL A 158 0.27 6.74 3.31
C VAL A 158 -0.01 6.77 4.81
N ILE A 159 -0.44 7.91 5.35
CA ILE A 159 -0.76 8.06 6.77
C ILE A 159 -2.01 7.28 7.15
N ASP A 160 -3.07 7.37 6.34
CA ASP A 160 -4.32 6.67 6.58
C ASP A 160 -4.08 5.15 6.65
N ILE A 161 -3.30 4.59 5.72
CA ILE A 161 -2.89 3.18 5.73
C ILE A 161 -2.03 2.83 6.94
N CYS A 162 -1.06 3.69 7.33
CA CYS A 162 -0.26 3.47 8.54
C CYS A 162 -1.14 3.43 9.80
N ASN A 163 -2.14 4.31 9.90
CA ASN A 163 -3.07 4.35 11.01
C ASN A 163 -4.04 3.15 11.00
N LEU A 164 -4.49 2.69 9.83
CA LEU A 164 -5.27 1.45 9.73
C LEU A 164 -4.46 0.22 10.15
N LEU A 165 -3.20 0.11 9.71
CA LEU A 165 -2.27 -0.94 10.14
C LEU A 165 -2.10 -0.90 11.67
N LYS A 166 -1.84 0.28 12.25
CA LYS A 166 -1.77 0.47 13.70
C LYS A 166 -3.05 0.00 14.40
N SER A 167 -4.21 0.38 13.86
CA SER A 167 -5.51 0.03 14.43
C SER A 167 -5.87 -1.47 14.39
N THR A 168 -5.10 -2.24 13.63
CA THR A 168 -5.21 -3.71 13.52
C THR A 168 -4.04 -4.46 14.17
N ASP A 169 -3.24 -3.73 14.98
CA ASP A 169 -2.06 -4.22 15.70
C ASP A 169 -0.90 -4.68 14.78
N ILE A 170 -0.71 -3.96 13.67
CA ILE A 170 0.35 -4.27 12.69
C ILE A 170 1.31 -3.09 12.58
N PRO A 171 2.56 -3.23 13.06
CA PRO A 171 3.52 -2.13 13.04
C PRO A 171 4.14 -1.92 11.66
N VAL A 172 4.22 -0.66 11.26
CA VAL A 172 4.99 -0.22 10.09
C VAL A 172 6.49 -0.23 10.43
N GLN A 173 7.27 -0.97 9.64
CA GLN A 173 8.72 -1.10 9.83
C GLN A 173 9.48 0.14 9.35
N THR A 174 9.18 0.63 8.15
CA THR A 174 9.80 1.82 7.54
C THR A 174 8.89 2.38 6.46
N ILE A 175 8.92 3.69 6.26
CA ILE A 175 8.31 4.35 5.12
C ILE A 175 9.41 4.95 4.26
N ASP A 176 9.48 4.58 2.98
CA ASP A 176 10.28 5.33 2.02
C ASP A 176 9.40 6.40 1.39
N TRP A 177 9.46 7.62 1.90
CA TRP A 177 8.74 8.75 1.31
C TRP A 177 9.36 9.16 -0.03
N ALA A 178 8.52 9.60 -0.95
CA ALA A 178 8.87 10.36 -2.15
C ALA A 178 9.33 11.79 -1.79
N HIS A 179 10.25 11.90 -0.83
CA HIS A 179 10.86 13.13 -0.38
C HIS A 179 12.33 13.14 -0.79
N PRO A 180 12.90 14.27 -1.22
CA PRO A 180 14.31 14.36 -1.61
C PRO A 180 15.26 13.87 -0.51
N ASN A 181 15.04 14.28 0.76
CA ASN A 181 15.91 13.83 1.85
C ASN A 181 15.81 12.31 2.13
N MET A 182 14.79 11.61 1.61
CA MET A 182 14.65 10.16 1.78
C MET A 182 15.21 9.39 0.59
N ARG A 183 14.91 9.83 -0.64
CA ARG A 183 15.33 9.13 -1.88
C ARG A 183 16.72 9.52 -2.37
N ASP A 184 17.19 10.72 -2.08
CA ASP A 184 18.52 11.23 -2.45
C ASP A 184 19.13 12.10 -1.34
N GLY A 185 19.08 11.62 -0.10
CA GLY A 185 19.49 12.38 1.08
C GLY A 185 20.99 12.73 1.16
N ASP A 186 21.82 12.24 0.24
CA ASP A 186 23.25 12.59 0.12
C ASP A 186 23.59 13.36 -1.18
N LEU A 187 22.56 13.78 -1.93
CA LEU A 187 22.65 14.54 -3.18
C LEU A 187 23.39 13.83 -4.32
N LYS A 188 23.59 12.51 -4.24
CA LYS A 188 24.32 11.77 -5.27
C LYS A 188 23.64 11.87 -6.63
N LYS A 189 22.32 11.70 -6.67
CA LYS A 189 21.56 11.70 -7.93
C LYS A 189 21.36 13.11 -8.45
N TYR A 190 21.07 14.06 -7.56
CA TYR A 190 20.99 15.47 -7.89
C TYR A 190 22.30 15.98 -8.54
N LYS A 191 23.45 15.70 -7.92
CA LYS A 191 24.78 16.09 -8.45
C LYS A 191 25.13 15.42 -9.78
N ALA A 192 24.53 14.26 -10.05
CA ALA A 192 24.64 13.58 -11.35
C ALA A 192 23.65 14.11 -12.41
N GLY A 193 22.97 15.23 -12.15
CA GLY A 193 21.99 15.84 -13.05
C GLY A 193 20.59 15.23 -13.01
N GLN A 194 20.34 14.23 -12.16
CA GLN A 194 19.05 13.56 -12.04
C GLN A 194 18.17 14.29 -11.01
N VAL A 195 17.85 15.55 -11.27
CA VAL A 195 17.18 16.47 -10.32
C VAL A 195 15.82 15.97 -9.81
N ASN A 196 15.11 15.18 -10.61
CA ASN A 196 13.80 14.61 -10.29
C ASN A 196 13.84 13.15 -9.82
N PHE A 197 15.03 12.57 -9.56
CA PHE A 197 15.17 11.16 -9.17
C PHE A 197 14.33 10.78 -7.94
N TRP A 198 14.11 11.73 -7.04
CA TRP A 198 13.39 11.51 -5.78
C TRP A 198 11.86 11.46 -5.94
N LYS A 199 11.31 11.94 -7.06
CA LYS A 199 9.87 11.93 -7.37
C LYS A 199 9.42 10.52 -7.77
N LYS A 200 9.31 9.65 -6.76
CA LYS A 200 8.91 8.25 -6.89
C LYS A 200 7.59 8.00 -6.16
N GLU A 201 7.13 6.76 -6.16
CA GLU A 201 6.10 6.28 -5.24
C GLU A 201 6.60 6.30 -3.77
N HIS A 202 5.66 6.41 -2.83
CA HIS A 202 5.91 6.10 -1.43
C HIS A 202 5.92 4.59 -1.22
N GLN A 203 6.68 4.09 -0.24
CA GLN A 203 6.67 2.66 0.11
C GLN A 203 6.46 2.47 1.61
N VAL A 204 5.33 1.90 2.01
CA VAL A 204 5.09 1.43 3.38
C VAL A 204 5.59 0.00 3.48
N LYS A 205 6.54 -0.26 4.39
CA LYS A 205 7.19 -1.57 4.54
C LYS A 205 6.76 -2.21 5.83
N ILE A 206 6.33 -3.47 5.76
CA ILE A 206 5.82 -4.25 6.88
C ILE A 206 6.56 -5.59 6.88
N TRP A 207 6.88 -6.13 8.05
CA TRP A 207 7.50 -7.46 8.13
C TRP A 207 6.53 -8.53 7.62
N ALA A 208 7.05 -9.52 6.88
CA ALA A 208 6.21 -10.58 6.30
C ALA A 208 5.37 -11.29 7.38
N ASN A 209 5.99 -11.66 8.51
CA ASN A 209 5.28 -12.35 9.59
C ASN A 209 4.18 -11.50 10.26
N GLU A 210 4.37 -10.17 10.33
CA GLU A 210 3.39 -9.24 10.90
C GLU A 210 2.22 -8.97 9.93
N PHE A 211 2.41 -9.20 8.63
CA PHE A 211 1.37 -8.98 7.63
C PHE A 211 0.40 -10.16 7.47
N ASN A 212 0.73 -11.34 8.01
CA ASN A 212 -0.11 -12.55 7.95
C ASN A 212 -1.57 -12.36 8.39
N PRO A 213 -1.90 -11.58 9.45
CA PRO A 213 -3.29 -11.37 9.83
C PRO A 213 -4.14 -10.65 8.78
N ILE A 214 -3.53 -9.89 7.86
CA ILE A 214 -4.20 -9.29 6.70
C ILE A 214 -4.14 -10.25 5.51
N GLY A 215 -2.93 -10.71 5.17
CA GLY A 215 -2.68 -11.58 4.04
C GLY A 215 -2.98 -10.92 2.67
N PHE A 216 -3.09 -11.75 1.65
CA PHE A 216 -3.46 -11.38 0.28
C PHE A 216 -4.67 -12.20 -0.18
N GLY A 217 -5.54 -11.59 -0.99
CA GLY A 217 -6.64 -12.31 -1.65
C GLY A 217 -6.12 -13.07 -2.87
N ILE A 218 -5.06 -12.56 -3.48
CA ILE A 218 -4.37 -13.20 -4.59
C ILE A 218 -3.54 -14.38 -4.07
N ILE A 219 -3.92 -15.61 -4.43
CA ILE A 219 -3.34 -16.87 -3.94
C ILE A 219 -1.81 -16.87 -3.96
N HIS A 220 -1.20 -16.40 -5.04
CA HIS A 220 0.25 -16.48 -5.19
C HIS A 220 1.01 -15.45 -4.35
N LYS A 221 0.42 -14.27 -4.13
CA LYS A 221 0.96 -13.32 -3.15
C LYS A 221 0.85 -13.90 -1.74
N GLN A 222 -0.23 -14.61 -1.45
CA GLN A 222 -0.41 -15.32 -0.18
C GLN A 222 0.64 -16.43 -0.02
N GLN A 223 0.87 -17.27 -1.02
CA GLN A 223 1.90 -18.32 -0.98
C GLN A 223 3.30 -17.74 -0.76
N ALA A 224 3.64 -16.64 -1.44
CA ALA A 224 4.89 -15.95 -1.22
C ALA A 224 4.99 -15.36 0.19
N LEU A 225 3.90 -14.78 0.71
CA LEU A 225 3.82 -14.31 2.10
C LEU A 225 4.07 -15.42 3.11
N ASP A 226 3.41 -16.56 2.95
CA ASP A 226 3.55 -17.70 3.83
C ASP A 226 5.01 -18.20 3.83
N MET A 227 5.58 -18.42 2.64
CA MET A 227 6.97 -18.87 2.49
C MET A 227 7.97 -17.90 3.15
N PHE A 228 7.86 -16.60 2.85
CA PHE A 228 8.80 -15.61 3.35
C PHE A 228 8.62 -15.31 4.84
N SER A 229 7.39 -15.40 5.35
CA SER A 229 7.10 -15.39 6.78
C SER A 229 7.77 -16.57 7.47
N ASP A 230 7.61 -17.79 6.94
CA ASP A 230 8.19 -19.00 7.51
C ASP A 230 9.72 -18.97 7.50
N GLU A 231 10.34 -18.50 6.41
CA GLU A 231 11.79 -18.31 6.32
C GLU A 231 12.31 -17.36 7.42
N LEU A 232 11.62 -16.23 7.63
CA LEU A 232 11.94 -15.25 8.67
C LEU A 232 11.82 -15.86 10.07
N ILE A 233 10.69 -16.50 10.37
CA ILE A 233 10.41 -17.12 11.66
C ILE A 233 11.42 -18.23 11.96
N ALA A 234 11.69 -19.11 10.99
CA ALA A 234 12.63 -20.21 11.13
C ALA A 234 14.05 -19.70 11.40
N ALA A 235 14.48 -18.64 10.72
CA ALA A 235 15.79 -18.04 10.94
C ALA A 235 15.95 -17.47 12.36
N TYR A 236 14.95 -16.72 12.85
CA TYR A 236 14.99 -16.16 14.21
C TYR A 236 14.96 -17.26 15.29
N ARG A 237 14.19 -18.33 15.07
CA ARG A 237 14.19 -19.52 15.93
C ARG A 237 15.58 -20.16 15.98
N LYS A 238 16.22 -20.36 14.82
CA LYS A 238 17.57 -20.94 14.73
C LYS A 238 18.65 -20.09 15.42
N LEU A 239 18.48 -18.77 15.38
CA LEU A 239 19.38 -17.81 16.02
C LEU A 239 19.15 -17.65 17.53
N GLY A 240 18.09 -18.26 18.09
CA GLY A 240 17.71 -18.08 19.50
C GLY A 240 17.32 -16.65 19.84
N LYS A 241 16.86 -15.87 18.85
CA LYS A 241 16.48 -14.46 19.02
C LYS A 241 14.98 -14.31 19.16
N ASP A 242 14.55 -13.39 20.01
CA ASP A 242 13.16 -13.02 20.18
C ASP A 242 12.64 -12.27 18.93
N LEU A 243 11.81 -12.96 18.16
CA LEU A 243 11.22 -12.44 16.93
C LEU A 243 10.32 -11.23 17.20
N LYS A 244 9.52 -11.27 18.28
CA LYS A 244 8.54 -10.22 18.60
C LYS A 244 9.25 -8.91 18.91
N LYS A 245 10.36 -8.96 19.66
CA LYS A 245 11.21 -7.79 19.94
C LYS A 245 11.80 -7.12 18.68
N LYS A 246 11.90 -7.87 17.58
CA LYS A 246 12.41 -7.36 16.30
C LYS A 246 11.31 -6.83 15.40
N THR A 247 10.23 -7.59 15.25
CA THR A 247 9.27 -7.41 14.16
C THR A 247 8.02 -6.68 14.61
N HIS A 248 7.50 -7.03 15.79
CA HIS A 248 6.34 -6.38 16.37
C HIS A 248 6.75 -5.14 17.17
N LYS A 249 7.13 -4.07 16.47
CA LYS A 249 7.64 -2.85 17.08
C LYS A 249 7.30 -1.59 16.30
N TYR A 250 6.64 -0.65 16.94
CA TYR A 250 6.41 0.69 16.40
C TYR A 250 7.67 1.55 16.50
N PHE A 251 7.83 2.50 15.57
CA PHE A 251 9.07 3.27 15.49
C PHE A 251 9.31 4.15 16.73
N TRP A 252 8.26 4.60 17.42
CA TRP A 252 8.35 5.38 18.66
C TRP A 252 8.79 4.56 19.88
N GLU A 253 8.68 3.22 19.83
CA GLU A 253 9.15 2.32 20.89
C GLU A 253 10.66 2.04 20.80
N SER A 254 11.30 2.50 19.73
CA SER A 254 12.74 2.38 19.54
C SER A 254 13.48 3.56 20.15
N LYS A 255 14.45 3.28 21.03
CA LYS A 255 15.44 4.28 21.43
C LYS A 255 16.14 4.79 20.17
N ARG A 256 15.84 6.03 19.77
CA ARG A 256 16.42 6.65 18.57
C ARG A 256 17.94 6.74 18.77
N LYS A 257 18.69 6.16 17.84
CA LYS A 257 20.06 6.65 17.59
C LYS A 257 19.92 8.07 17.03
N LEU A 258 20.86 8.95 17.37
CA LEU A 258 20.93 10.27 16.74
C LEU A 258 20.86 10.11 15.22
N ASN A 259 19.89 10.78 14.60
CA ASN A 259 19.76 10.75 13.14
C ASN A 259 21.03 11.34 12.54
N LYS A 260 21.53 10.71 11.47
CA LYS A 260 22.59 11.33 10.67
C LYS A 260 22.02 12.63 10.09
N ILE A 261 22.73 13.73 10.31
CA ILE A 261 22.41 15.02 9.71
C ILE A 261 22.62 14.89 8.20
N LYS A 262 21.59 15.25 7.43
CA LYS A 262 21.62 15.26 5.96
C LYS A 262 21.90 16.67 5.45
N PRO A 263 22.58 16.83 4.30
CA PRO A 263 22.65 18.12 3.62
C PRO A 263 21.24 18.57 3.17
N PRO A 264 20.96 19.88 3.16
CA PRO A 264 19.76 20.41 2.53
C PRO A 264 19.70 20.01 1.05
N HIS A 265 18.53 19.63 0.59
CA HIS A 265 18.30 19.22 -0.79
C HIS A 265 17.50 20.30 -1.56
N PRO A 266 17.94 20.74 -2.75
CA PRO A 266 17.26 21.83 -3.50
C PRO A 266 15.78 21.58 -3.81
N GLY A 267 15.39 20.31 -3.98
CA GLY A 267 13.99 19.90 -4.17
C GLY A 267 13.09 19.91 -2.93
N GLU A 268 13.54 20.36 -1.75
CA GLU A 268 12.72 20.41 -0.53
C GLU A 268 11.49 21.33 -0.67
N ASP A 269 11.56 22.36 -1.53
CA ASP A 269 10.49 23.34 -1.76
C ASP A 269 9.66 23.04 -3.03
N ASP A 270 9.81 21.85 -3.63
CA ASP A 270 9.13 21.49 -4.87
C ASP A 270 7.60 21.33 -4.66
N ASP A 271 6.81 21.77 -5.64
CA ASP A 271 5.34 21.72 -5.58
C ASP A 271 4.76 20.30 -5.48
N PHE A 272 5.53 19.28 -5.85
CA PHE A 272 5.17 17.87 -5.66
C PHE A 272 4.97 17.50 -4.17
N ILE A 273 5.61 18.24 -3.26
CA ILE A 273 5.51 18.04 -1.82
C ILE A 273 4.29 18.81 -1.30
N PRO A 274 3.44 18.19 -0.43
CA PRO A 274 2.27 18.86 0.10
C PRO A 274 2.65 20.06 0.97
N ILE A 275 1.83 21.10 0.90
CA ILE A 275 2.10 22.40 1.54
C ILE A 275 2.43 22.30 3.04
N THR A 276 1.88 21.32 3.73
CA THR A 276 2.11 21.08 5.17
C THR A 276 3.57 20.79 5.51
N ILE A 277 4.32 20.20 4.58
CA ILE A 277 5.74 19.82 4.79
C ILE A 277 6.69 20.36 3.73
N ARG A 278 6.18 21.09 2.73
CA ARG A 278 6.99 21.75 1.69
C ARG A 278 7.96 22.76 2.32
N GLY A 279 9.20 22.74 1.84
CA GLY A 279 10.29 23.58 2.35
C GLY A 279 10.87 23.12 3.70
N LYS A 280 10.34 22.05 4.31
CA LYS A 280 10.87 21.52 5.57
C LYS A 280 11.97 20.49 5.31
N HIS A 281 13.03 20.56 6.11
CA HIS A 281 14.13 19.60 6.06
C HIS A 281 13.88 18.42 7.00
N PHE A 282 14.12 17.19 6.52
CA PHE A 282 13.93 15.98 7.32
C PHE A 282 15.14 15.04 7.29
N ASN A 283 15.62 14.66 8.46
CA ASN A 283 16.72 13.71 8.63
C ASN A 283 16.24 12.26 8.65
N SER A 284 14.97 12.01 8.96
CA SER A 284 14.41 10.66 9.03
C SER A 284 12.98 10.58 8.51
N TRP A 285 12.61 9.42 7.95
CA TRP A 285 11.24 9.14 7.52
C TRP A 285 10.23 9.27 8.67
N THR A 286 10.67 8.98 9.90
CA THR A 286 9.86 9.08 11.12
C THR A 286 9.55 10.52 11.53
N GLU A 287 10.30 11.50 11.03
CA GLU A 287 9.99 12.92 11.27
C GLU A 287 8.83 13.36 10.37
N ILE A 288 8.89 13.00 9.08
CA ILE A 288 7.79 13.19 8.12
C ILE A 288 6.53 12.47 8.61
N ALA A 289 6.65 11.21 9.04
CA ALA A 289 5.52 10.43 9.51
C ALA A 289 4.79 11.09 10.69
N ARG A 290 5.54 11.60 11.69
CA ARG A 290 4.93 12.32 12.81
C ARG A 290 4.25 13.62 12.37
N GLU A 291 4.93 14.40 11.55
CA GLU A 291 4.44 15.69 11.07
C GLU A 291 3.12 15.56 10.30
N LEU A 292 2.95 14.45 9.57
CA LEU A 292 1.75 14.16 8.80
C LEU A 292 0.69 13.36 9.57
N GLY A 293 0.91 12.98 10.84
CA GLY A 293 -0.12 12.36 11.69
C GLY A 293 -0.02 10.85 11.92
N TYR A 294 1.16 10.24 11.74
CA TYR A 294 1.45 8.87 12.19
C TYR A 294 2.41 8.88 13.40
N HIS A 295 1.84 8.74 14.59
CA HIS A 295 2.54 8.75 15.88
C HIS A 295 1.82 7.87 16.91
N GLU A 296 2.27 7.90 18.16
CA GLU A 296 1.69 7.16 19.30
C GLU A 296 0.18 7.37 19.47
#